data_AF-A0A1C5BNY9-F1
#
_entry.id   AF-A0A1C5BNY9-F1
#
_cell.length_a   1.000
_cell.length_b   1.000
_cell.length_c   1.000
_cell.angle_alpha   90.00
_cell.angle_beta   90.00
_cell.angle_gamma   90.00
#
_symmetry.space_group_name_H-M   'P 1'
#
loop_
_entity.id
_entity.type
_entity.pdbx_description
1 polymer ?
#
loop_
_entity_poly.entity_id
_entity_poly.type
_entity_poly.pdbx_seq_one_letter_code
_entity_poly.pdbx_strand_id
1 'polypeptide(L)'
;MSSEDLRPPTAKHWQGCTDVHDFLDQIRLRPDMWLSGGSLHDLQTMLIGYQVAVGVHSIDEDCDFWHGGAFSQWLGTRLGGSSPLGWAADIERDTPRGSTPVEEFFRLLDAYRSQASHAPAQATATTRLPGIEYMTNTFVTLFWRKRLLTQATERLEDCGFHVICLEAGRWSTERDMHRAMAAALDFPDYYGHNLDALNDCLGDVACYGGYDDAPEGAGLVLVLTDYDRFATACPRAAQVVLDIIADQARQAAVLRRRLICLVQSNDPEIRFDPVGAMPVMWNSDEWADDKRG
;
A
#
# COMPACT_ATOMS: atom_id res chain seq x y z
N MET A 1 13.43 -23.56 40.25
CA MET A 1 12.93 -22.36 40.94
C MET A 1 13.92 -21.24 40.69
N SER A 2 13.54 -20.30 39.83
CA SER A 2 13.62 -18.86 40.06
C SER A 2 12.70 -18.24 39.01
N SER A 3 11.49 -17.89 39.45
CA SER A 3 10.60 -17.00 38.72
C SER A 3 11.29 -15.64 38.68
N GLU A 4 11.78 -15.22 37.52
CA GLU A 4 12.03 -13.81 37.28
C GLU A 4 10.66 -13.14 37.11
N ASP A 5 10.36 -12.26 38.05
CA ASP A 5 9.21 -11.38 38.09
C ASP A 5 9.04 -10.62 36.77
N LEU A 6 8.04 -11.02 35.97
CA LEU A 6 7.31 -10.09 35.11
C LEU A 6 6.65 -9.07 36.04
N ARG A 7 7.34 -7.96 36.34
CA ARG A 7 6.70 -6.82 36.99
C ARG A 7 5.51 -6.40 36.11
N PRO A 8 4.30 -6.25 36.67
CA PRO A 8 3.19 -5.70 35.92
C PRO A 8 3.58 -4.30 35.41
N PRO A 9 3.22 -3.93 34.16
CA PRO A 9 3.54 -2.63 33.62
C PRO A 9 3.00 -1.55 34.56
N THR A 10 3.88 -0.64 34.98
CA THR A 10 3.50 0.49 35.83
C THR A 10 2.72 1.46 34.96
N ALA A 11 1.57 1.94 35.43
CA ALA A 11 0.76 2.91 34.69
C ALA A 11 1.59 4.19 34.44
N LYS A 12 2.07 4.36 33.21
CA LYS A 12 2.69 5.62 32.76
C LYS A 12 1.56 6.63 32.52
N HIS A 13 1.84 7.91 32.71
CA HIS A 13 0.95 8.93 32.16
C HIS A 13 0.98 8.81 30.63
N TRP A 14 -0.15 9.01 29.93
CA TRP A 14 -0.21 8.80 28.46
C TRP A 14 0.85 9.62 27.69
N GLN A 15 1.24 10.79 28.21
CA GLN A 15 2.32 11.64 27.68
C GLN A 15 3.73 11.04 27.81
N GLY A 16 3.88 9.95 28.55
CA GLY A 16 5.13 9.22 28.73
C GLY A 16 5.24 7.95 27.89
N CYS A 17 4.26 7.67 27.01
CA CYS A 17 4.36 6.59 26.04
C CYS A 17 5.36 6.99 24.95
N THR A 18 6.35 6.14 24.66
CA THR A 18 7.35 6.41 23.61
C THR A 18 7.00 5.81 22.26
N ASP A 19 6.12 4.80 22.24
CA ASP A 19 5.69 4.06 21.05
C ASP A 19 4.28 3.46 21.23
N VAL A 20 3.80 2.80 20.18
CA VAL A 20 2.51 2.11 20.12
C VAL A 20 2.41 0.98 21.15
N HIS A 21 3.51 0.34 21.52
CA HIS A 21 3.51 -0.77 22.46
C HIS A 21 3.31 -0.28 23.90
N ASP A 22 3.95 0.83 24.27
CA ASP A 22 3.73 1.55 25.53
C ASP A 22 2.25 1.99 25.65
N PHE A 23 1.67 2.46 24.55
CA PHE A 23 0.27 2.87 24.51
C PHE A 23 -0.69 1.68 24.68
N LEU A 24 -0.43 0.57 23.99
CA LEU A 24 -1.17 -0.69 24.15
C LEU A 24 -1.11 -1.20 25.60
N ASP A 25 0.02 -1.05 26.29
CA ASP A 25 0.14 -1.41 27.70
C ASP A 25 -0.73 -0.53 28.60
N GLN A 26 -0.94 0.76 28.27
CA GLN A 26 -1.90 1.61 28.99
C GLN A 26 -3.36 1.19 28.77
N ILE A 27 -3.70 0.76 27.55
CA ILE A 27 -5.03 0.23 27.24
C ILE A 27 -5.27 -1.06 28.03
N ARG A 28 -4.27 -1.96 28.09
CA ARG A 28 -4.34 -3.21 28.85
C ARG A 28 -4.69 -3.01 30.31
N LEU A 29 -4.14 -1.96 30.93
CA LEU A 29 -4.37 -1.65 32.35
C LEU A 29 -5.79 -1.12 32.61
N ARG A 30 -6.44 -0.50 31.62
CA ARG A 30 -7.75 0.17 31.76
C ARG A 30 -8.59 0.04 30.48
N PRO A 31 -8.94 -1.17 30.03
CA PRO A 31 -9.57 -1.39 28.73
C PRO A 31 -10.90 -0.64 28.59
N ASP A 32 -11.73 -0.62 29.65
CA ASP A 32 -13.03 0.07 29.66
C ASP A 32 -12.93 1.60 29.49
N MET A 33 -11.76 2.19 29.78
CA MET A 33 -11.53 3.63 29.62
C MET A 33 -11.31 4.01 28.15
N TRP A 34 -10.84 3.07 27.32
CA TRP A 34 -10.42 3.32 25.94
C TRP A 34 -11.30 2.62 24.91
N LEU A 35 -11.83 1.45 25.25
CA LEU A 35 -12.57 0.58 24.34
C LEU A 35 -14.01 0.45 24.85
N SER A 36 -14.89 1.30 24.31
CA SER A 36 -16.31 1.27 24.68
C SER A 36 -16.92 -0.07 24.29
N GLY A 37 -17.28 -0.89 25.28
CA GLY A 37 -17.83 -2.23 25.05
C GLY A 37 -16.81 -3.29 24.60
N GLY A 38 -15.50 -3.01 24.71
CA GLY A 38 -14.45 -3.98 24.39
C GLY A 38 -14.34 -4.33 22.90
N SER A 39 -14.75 -3.43 22.00
CA SER A 39 -14.61 -3.64 20.55
C SER A 39 -13.15 -3.61 20.12
N LEU A 40 -12.67 -4.67 19.47
CA LEU A 40 -11.35 -4.65 18.85
C LEU A 40 -11.35 -3.84 17.56
N HIS A 41 -12.49 -3.72 16.90
CA HIS A 41 -12.63 -2.85 15.74
C HIS A 41 -12.31 -1.38 16.10
N ASP A 42 -12.77 -0.90 17.25
CA ASP A 42 -12.45 0.45 17.75
C ASP A 42 -10.95 0.59 18.04
N LEU A 43 -10.35 -0.43 18.66
CA LEU A 43 -8.90 -0.45 18.90
C LEU A 43 -8.13 -0.38 17.58
N GLN A 44 -8.49 -1.22 16.60
CA GLN A 44 -7.85 -1.23 15.28
C GLN A 44 -7.97 0.11 14.58
N THR A 45 -9.15 0.73 14.62
CA THR A 45 -9.38 2.06 14.04
C THR A 45 -8.49 3.13 14.71
N MET A 46 -8.36 3.07 16.03
CA MET A 46 -7.48 3.97 16.77
C MET A 46 -5.99 3.78 16.39
N LEU A 47 -5.53 2.53 16.27
CA LEU A 47 -4.13 2.23 15.89
C LEU A 47 -3.82 2.63 14.44
N ILE A 48 -4.78 2.48 13.52
CA ILE A 48 -4.65 3.00 12.16
C ILE A 48 -4.48 4.52 12.19
N GLY A 49 -5.31 5.23 12.97
CA GLY A 49 -5.19 6.68 13.16
C GLY A 49 -3.84 7.11 13.74
N TYR A 50 -3.32 6.36 14.73
CA TYR A 50 -1.99 6.56 15.29
C TYR A 50 -0.90 6.43 14.22
N GLN A 51 -0.92 5.36 13.42
CA GLN A 51 0.08 5.13 12.38
C GLN A 51 0.03 6.19 11.26
N VAL A 52 -1.17 6.68 10.90
CA VAL A 52 -1.31 7.83 10.01
C VAL A 52 -0.63 9.07 10.61
N ALA A 53 -0.84 9.35 11.90
CA ALA A 53 -0.19 10.46 12.59
C ALA A 53 1.35 10.32 12.60
N VAL A 54 1.88 9.14 12.96
CA VAL A 54 3.33 8.82 12.89
C VAL A 54 3.88 9.16 11.50
N GLY A 55 3.22 8.70 10.43
CA GLY A 55 3.61 8.99 9.05
C GLY A 55 3.57 10.48 8.69
N VAL A 56 2.50 11.18 9.07
CA VAL A 56 2.35 12.64 8.85
C VAL A 56 3.49 13.43 9.51
N HIS A 57 3.91 12.99 10.70
CA HIS A 57 4.97 13.60 11.49
C HIS A 57 6.37 13.06 11.19
N SER A 58 6.51 12.07 10.28
CA SER A 58 7.80 11.46 9.91
C SER A 58 8.58 10.89 11.11
N ILE A 59 7.85 10.29 12.05
CA ILE A 59 8.44 9.58 13.17
C ILE A 59 8.85 8.18 12.68
N ASP A 60 10.06 7.76 13.03
CA ASP A 60 10.60 6.44 12.68
C ASP A 60 10.12 5.41 13.70
N GLU A 61 9.03 4.71 13.39
CA GLU A 61 8.40 3.70 14.24
C GLU A 61 7.80 2.57 13.39
N ASP A 62 7.86 1.34 13.91
CA ASP A 62 7.40 0.15 13.21
C ASP A 62 5.87 0.11 12.99
N CYS A 63 5.46 -0.29 11.79
CA CYS A 63 4.06 -0.35 11.38
C CYS A 63 3.37 -1.70 11.70
N ASP A 64 3.62 -2.27 12.87
CA ASP A 64 3.22 -3.63 13.23
C ASP A 64 1.71 -3.91 13.07
N PHE A 65 0.88 -2.95 13.46
CA PHE A 65 -0.58 -3.07 13.47
C PHE A 65 -1.28 -2.52 12.23
N TRP A 66 -0.53 -2.13 11.19
CA TRP A 66 -1.10 -1.65 9.94
C TRP A 66 -1.82 -2.79 9.20
N HIS A 67 -2.65 -2.46 8.22
CA HIS A 67 -3.23 -3.45 7.32
C HIS A 67 -2.12 -4.22 6.61
N GLY A 68 -2.03 -5.53 6.87
CA GLY A 68 -0.95 -6.37 6.34
C GLY A 68 0.41 -6.18 7.03
N GLY A 69 0.46 -5.46 8.15
CA GLY A 69 1.65 -5.28 9.00
C GLY A 69 2.11 -6.59 9.66
N ALA A 70 3.25 -6.53 10.36
CA ALA A 70 3.93 -7.71 10.92
C ALA A 70 3.03 -8.52 11.87
N PHE A 71 2.19 -7.86 12.69
CA PHE A 71 1.24 -8.54 13.57
C PHE A 71 0.15 -9.29 12.77
N SER A 72 -0.42 -8.66 11.73
CA SER A 72 -1.46 -9.27 10.89
C SER A 72 -0.92 -10.52 10.17
N GLN A 73 0.29 -10.45 9.62
CA GLN A 73 0.92 -11.58 8.95
C GLN A 73 1.22 -12.71 9.93
N TRP A 74 1.79 -12.38 11.09
CA TRP A 74 2.05 -13.36 12.15
C TRP A 74 0.76 -14.05 12.59
N LEU A 75 -0.32 -13.28 12.80
CA LEU A 75 -1.62 -13.83 13.19
C LEU A 75 -2.18 -14.76 12.11
N GLY A 76 -2.08 -14.36 10.84
CA GLY A 76 -2.52 -15.17 9.70
C GLY A 76 -1.83 -16.53 9.64
N THR A 77 -0.53 -16.62 9.96
CA THR A 77 0.18 -17.92 10.02
C THR A 77 -0.34 -18.85 11.12
N ARG A 78 -0.93 -18.31 12.19
CA ARG A 78 -1.49 -19.09 13.31
C ARG A 78 -2.94 -19.48 13.11
N LEU A 79 -3.74 -18.60 12.50
CA LEU A 79 -5.17 -18.82 12.27
C LEU A 79 -5.46 -19.53 10.92
N GLY A 80 -4.43 -19.78 10.10
CA GLY A 80 -4.59 -20.46 8.81
C GLY A 80 -5.05 -19.54 7.67
N GLY A 81 -4.89 -18.23 7.82
CA GLY A 81 -5.28 -17.20 6.86
C GLY A 81 -5.49 -15.85 7.54
N SER A 82 -5.42 -14.77 6.76
CA SER A 82 -5.80 -13.42 7.21
C SER A 82 -7.12 -13.05 6.55
N SER A 83 -8.07 -12.54 7.33
CA SER A 83 -9.28 -11.94 6.78
C SER A 83 -8.98 -10.59 6.14
N PRO A 84 -9.68 -10.22 5.04
CA PRO A 84 -9.63 -8.86 4.49
C PRO A 84 -10.21 -7.81 5.44
N LEU A 85 -10.93 -8.22 6.50
CA LEU A 85 -11.49 -7.33 7.53
C LEU A 85 -10.46 -6.94 8.61
N GLY A 86 -9.23 -7.47 8.54
CA GLY A 86 -8.14 -7.18 9.47
C GLY A 86 -8.13 -8.06 10.72
N TRP A 87 -7.06 -7.91 11.52
CA TRP A 87 -6.79 -8.75 12.67
C TRP A 87 -7.87 -8.64 13.76
N ALA A 88 -8.55 -7.50 13.91
CA ALA A 88 -9.63 -7.35 14.89
C ALA A 88 -10.79 -8.31 14.61
N ALA A 89 -11.20 -8.38 13.34
CA ALA A 89 -12.28 -9.26 12.92
C ALA A 89 -11.90 -10.75 13.04
N ASP A 90 -10.64 -11.09 12.76
CA ASP A 90 -10.13 -12.45 12.94
C ASP A 90 -10.15 -12.87 14.42
N ILE A 91 -9.67 -12.01 15.31
CA ILE A 91 -9.66 -12.29 16.75
C ILE A 91 -11.09 -12.37 17.29
N GLU A 92 -11.97 -11.43 16.95
CA GLU A 92 -13.37 -11.44 17.40
C GLU A 92 -14.11 -12.72 16.95
N ARG A 93 -13.86 -13.18 15.71
CA ARG A 93 -14.46 -14.41 15.17
C ARG A 93 -13.95 -15.66 15.90
N ASP A 94 -12.65 -15.71 16.19
CA ASP A 94 -11.99 -16.91 16.69
C ASP A 94 -11.79 -16.90 18.23
N THR A 95 -12.36 -15.90 18.94
CA THR A 95 -12.31 -15.78 20.40
C THR A 95 -12.98 -16.98 21.08
N PRO A 96 -12.27 -17.73 21.94
CA PRO A 96 -12.83 -18.88 22.64
C PRO A 96 -13.95 -18.53 23.61
N ARG A 97 -14.89 -19.46 23.82
CA ARG A 97 -15.92 -19.32 24.87
C ARG A 97 -15.27 -19.22 26.24
N GLY A 98 -15.50 -18.11 26.94
CA GLY A 98 -14.92 -17.83 28.26
C GLY A 98 -13.76 -16.83 28.25
N SER A 99 -13.40 -16.29 27.09
CA SER A 99 -12.51 -15.14 26.95
C SER A 99 -13.26 -13.99 26.27
N THR A 100 -12.79 -12.76 26.47
CA THR A 100 -13.19 -11.60 25.66
C THR A 100 -12.22 -11.40 24.48
N PRO A 101 -12.65 -10.74 23.39
CA PRO A 101 -11.77 -10.40 22.28
C PRO A 101 -10.56 -9.57 22.72
N VAL A 102 -10.75 -8.64 23.66
CA VAL A 102 -9.66 -7.80 24.21
C VAL A 102 -8.62 -8.64 24.96
N GLU A 103 -9.05 -9.57 25.81
CA GLU A 103 -8.14 -10.49 26.50
C GLU A 103 -7.37 -11.37 25.50
N GLU A 104 -8.06 -11.86 24.47
CA GLU A 104 -7.46 -12.70 23.45
C GLU A 104 -6.46 -11.91 22.59
N PHE A 105 -6.76 -10.66 22.26
CA PHE A 105 -5.83 -9.75 21.60
C PHE A 105 -4.55 -9.58 22.42
N PHE A 106 -4.64 -9.26 23.72
CA PHE A 106 -3.45 -9.07 24.55
C PHE A 106 -2.66 -10.37 24.75
N ARG A 107 -3.34 -11.53 24.82
CA ARG A 107 -2.69 -12.83 24.85
C ARG A 107 -1.90 -13.11 23.57
N LEU A 108 -2.47 -12.78 22.41
CA LEU A 108 -1.81 -12.90 21.11
C LEU A 108 -0.67 -11.90 20.96
N LEU A 109 -0.85 -10.66 21.42
CA LEU A 109 0.17 -9.62 21.43
C LEU A 109 1.40 -10.05 22.26
N ASP A 110 1.20 -10.63 23.44
CA ASP A 110 2.30 -11.15 24.27
C ASP A 110 3.07 -12.26 23.55
N ALA A 111 2.35 -13.16 22.87
CA ALA A 111 2.95 -14.24 22.09
C ALA A 111 3.73 -13.71 20.87
N TYR A 112 3.22 -12.67 20.21
CA TYR A 112 3.90 -11.98 19.12
C TYR A 112 5.19 -11.32 19.61
N ARG A 113 5.12 -10.50 20.66
CA ARG A 113 6.26 -9.81 21.30
C ARG A 113 7.35 -10.81 21.72
N SER A 114 6.96 -11.90 22.37
CA SER A 114 7.90 -12.94 22.82
C SER A 114 8.66 -13.59 21.66
N GLN A 115 8.03 -13.75 20.49
CA GLN A 115 8.67 -14.31 19.30
C GLN A 115 9.52 -13.28 18.56
N ALA A 116 9.09 -12.01 18.52
CA ALA A 116 9.87 -10.91 17.97
C ALA A 116 11.20 -10.72 18.73
N SER A 117 11.22 -10.92 20.05
CA SER A 117 12.44 -10.85 20.87
C SER A 117 13.45 -12.00 20.64
N HIS A 118 13.02 -13.12 20.03
CA HIS A 118 13.86 -14.31 19.80
C HIS A 118 14.18 -14.57 18.32
N ALA A 119 13.62 -13.77 17.41
CA ALA A 119 13.99 -13.83 16.01
C ALA A 119 15.31 -13.06 15.80
N PRO A 120 16.35 -13.64 15.16
CA PRO A 120 17.45 -12.83 14.67
C PRO A 120 16.85 -11.85 13.67
N ALA A 121 16.90 -10.54 13.99
CA ALA A 121 16.40 -9.41 13.21
C ALA A 121 15.80 -9.84 11.87
N GLN A 122 14.57 -10.39 11.90
CA GLN A 122 13.88 -10.70 10.68
C GLN A 122 13.48 -9.34 10.16
N ALA A 123 14.24 -8.84 9.19
CA ALA A 123 13.87 -7.70 8.38
C ALA A 123 12.36 -7.77 8.14
N THR A 124 11.71 -6.72 8.61
CA THR A 124 10.29 -6.43 8.64
C THR A 124 9.61 -7.08 7.43
N ALA A 125 8.49 -7.77 7.59
CA ALA A 125 7.94 -8.54 6.46
C ALA A 125 7.49 -7.66 5.26
N THR A 126 7.40 -6.34 5.44
CA THR A 126 7.35 -5.31 4.37
C THR A 126 8.60 -5.29 3.47
N THR A 127 9.72 -5.84 3.93
CA THR A 127 10.97 -6.04 3.17
C THR A 127 10.90 -7.25 2.20
N ARG A 128 9.90 -8.15 2.31
CA ARG A 128 9.86 -9.37 1.47
C ARG A 128 9.32 -9.16 0.04
N LEU A 129 8.59 -8.07 -0.21
CA LEU A 129 8.06 -7.73 -1.53
C LEU A 129 8.18 -6.21 -1.76
N PRO A 130 9.37 -5.72 -2.16
CA PRO A 130 9.61 -4.29 -2.31
C PRO A 130 8.55 -3.57 -3.15
N GLY A 131 8.04 -2.42 -2.70
CA GLY A 131 7.06 -1.60 -3.45
C GLY A 131 5.59 -2.04 -3.34
N ILE A 132 5.28 -3.11 -2.59
CA ILE A 132 3.91 -3.58 -2.39
C ILE A 132 3.02 -2.55 -1.69
N GLU A 133 3.61 -1.68 -0.86
CA GLU A 133 2.91 -0.59 -0.18
C GLU A 133 2.27 0.40 -1.17
N TYR A 134 2.82 0.53 -2.38
CA TYR A 134 2.30 1.37 -3.45
C TYR A 134 1.34 0.64 -4.41
N MET A 135 1.11 -0.65 -4.17
CA MET A 135 0.26 -1.53 -4.99
C MET A 135 -0.93 -2.09 -4.20
N THR A 136 -0.92 -1.98 -2.86
CA THR A 136 -1.87 -2.66 -1.97
C THR A 136 -3.32 -2.28 -2.26
N ASN A 137 -3.58 -1.01 -2.59
CA ASN A 137 -4.93 -0.49 -2.84
C ASN A 137 -5.15 0.03 -4.26
N THR A 138 -4.06 0.31 -4.98
CA THR A 138 -4.06 0.99 -6.29
C THR A 138 -2.71 0.74 -6.94
N PHE A 139 -2.63 0.75 -8.28
CA PHE A 139 -1.34 0.79 -9.00
C PHE A 139 -0.84 2.22 -9.25
N VAL A 140 -1.68 3.22 -8.92
CA VAL A 140 -1.40 4.66 -9.07
C VAL A 140 -1.52 5.32 -7.71
N THR A 141 -0.39 5.68 -7.09
CA THR A 141 -0.35 6.31 -5.77
C THR A 141 -0.10 7.81 -5.89
N LEU A 142 -0.96 8.63 -5.27
CA LEU A 142 -0.87 10.09 -5.29
C LEU A 142 -0.05 10.63 -4.10
N PHE A 143 0.84 11.58 -4.40
CA PHE A 143 1.67 12.30 -3.45
C PHE A 143 1.39 13.80 -3.55
N TRP A 144 1.31 14.46 -2.41
CA TRP A 144 1.33 15.93 -2.35
C TRP A 144 2.76 16.45 -2.09
N ARG A 145 3.46 15.85 -1.11
CA ARG A 145 4.79 16.28 -0.69
C ARG A 145 5.87 15.65 -1.58
N LYS A 146 6.59 16.47 -2.37
CA LYS A 146 7.72 16.02 -3.20
C LYS A 146 8.78 15.23 -2.42
N ARG A 147 9.09 15.63 -1.18
CA ARG A 147 10.05 14.89 -0.33
C ARG A 147 9.64 13.42 -0.13
N LEU A 148 8.35 13.16 0.09
CA LEU A 148 7.86 11.79 0.29
C LEU A 148 7.89 10.99 -1.01
N LEU A 149 7.61 11.64 -2.15
CA LEU A 149 7.79 11.02 -3.46
C LEU A 149 9.26 10.65 -3.69
N THR A 150 10.19 11.57 -3.47
CA THR A 150 11.63 11.31 -3.64
C THR A 150 12.10 10.13 -2.78
N GLN A 151 11.69 10.08 -1.51
CA GLN A 151 12.02 8.96 -0.63
C GLN A 151 11.41 7.64 -1.09
N ALA A 152 10.19 7.66 -1.66
CA ALA A 152 9.56 6.47 -2.22
C ALA A 152 10.33 5.97 -3.46
N THR A 153 10.70 6.89 -4.35
CA THR A 153 11.52 6.61 -5.53
C THR A 153 12.86 5.99 -5.15
N GLU A 154 13.61 6.62 -4.23
CA GLU A 154 14.92 6.12 -3.78
C GLU A 154 14.81 4.70 -3.21
N ARG A 155 13.80 4.42 -2.37
CA ARG A 155 13.58 3.07 -1.84
C ARG A 155 13.29 2.04 -2.92
N LEU A 156 12.54 2.40 -3.96
CA LEU A 156 12.24 1.51 -5.07
C LEU A 156 13.48 1.26 -5.93
N GLU A 157 14.28 2.29 -6.20
CA GLU A 157 15.58 2.16 -6.89
C GLU A 157 16.54 1.25 -6.12
N ASP A 158 16.67 1.45 -4.81
CA ASP A 158 17.50 0.60 -3.93
C ASP A 158 17.05 -0.87 -3.94
N CYS A 159 15.76 -1.11 -4.21
CA CYS A 159 15.18 -2.43 -4.35
C CYS A 159 15.26 -3.00 -5.79
N GLY A 160 15.96 -2.30 -6.70
CA GLY A 160 16.23 -2.74 -8.06
C GLY A 160 15.14 -2.42 -9.08
N PHE A 161 14.13 -1.60 -8.73
CA PHE A 161 13.15 -1.15 -9.72
C PHE A 161 13.80 -0.21 -10.75
N HIS A 162 13.38 -0.35 -12.00
CA HIS A 162 13.69 0.63 -13.04
C HIS A 162 12.73 1.82 -12.89
N VAL A 163 13.26 2.98 -12.49
CA VAL A 163 12.45 4.18 -12.29
C VAL A 163 12.61 5.16 -13.45
N ILE A 164 11.47 5.59 -14.00
CA ILE A 164 11.39 6.61 -15.06
C ILE A 164 10.65 7.82 -14.51
N CYS A 165 11.37 8.95 -14.41
CA CYS A 165 10.84 10.22 -13.94
C CYS A 165 10.41 11.11 -15.11
N LEU A 166 9.16 11.56 -15.07
CA LEU A 166 8.52 12.41 -16.08
C LEU A 166 8.06 13.73 -15.43
N GLU A 167 8.51 14.84 -15.99
CA GLU A 167 8.11 16.18 -15.57
C GLU A 167 6.78 16.60 -16.22
N ALA A 168 5.67 16.07 -15.69
CA ALA A 168 4.33 16.37 -16.19
C ALA A 168 3.96 17.85 -16.07
N GLY A 169 4.62 18.59 -15.19
CA GLY A 169 4.50 20.05 -15.10
C GLY A 169 4.88 20.82 -16.38
N ARG A 170 5.54 20.17 -17.34
CA ARG A 170 5.85 20.73 -18.68
C ARG A 170 4.81 20.38 -19.75
N TRP A 171 3.84 19.51 -19.45
CA TRP A 171 2.85 19.06 -20.41
C TRP A 171 1.71 20.08 -20.49
N SER A 172 1.81 21.00 -21.44
CA SER A 172 0.74 21.98 -21.70
C SER A 172 -0.32 21.43 -22.65
N THR A 173 -0.02 20.36 -23.37
CA THR A 173 -0.91 19.68 -24.31
C THR A 173 -0.75 18.16 -24.21
N GLU A 174 -1.74 17.40 -24.68
CA GLU A 174 -1.63 15.94 -24.84
C GLU A 174 -0.43 15.54 -25.70
N ARG A 175 -0.09 16.35 -26.71
CA ARG A 175 1.06 16.10 -27.59
C ARG A 175 2.40 16.17 -26.83
N ASP A 176 2.52 17.09 -25.87
CA ASP A 176 3.72 17.20 -25.04
C ASP A 176 3.87 15.98 -24.14
N MET A 177 2.75 15.51 -23.57
CA MET A 177 2.69 14.25 -22.81
C MET A 177 3.11 13.06 -23.67
N HIS A 178 2.50 12.88 -24.84
CA HIS A 178 2.84 11.78 -25.75
C HIS A 178 4.31 11.80 -26.16
N ARG A 179 4.89 12.97 -26.43
CA ARG A 179 6.31 13.09 -26.76
C ARG A 179 7.20 12.69 -25.58
N ALA A 180 6.87 13.15 -24.38
CA ALA A 180 7.65 12.85 -23.18
C ALA A 180 7.59 11.36 -22.82
N MET A 181 6.39 10.76 -22.85
CA MET A 181 6.18 9.33 -22.60
C MET A 181 6.93 8.47 -23.62
N ALA A 182 6.79 8.78 -24.91
CA ALA A 182 7.44 8.03 -25.98
C ALA A 182 8.98 8.08 -25.87
N ALA A 183 9.54 9.25 -25.58
CA ALA A 183 10.98 9.41 -25.42
C ALA A 183 11.52 8.70 -24.17
N ALA A 184 10.78 8.73 -23.06
CA ALA A 184 11.23 8.14 -21.82
C ALA A 184 11.10 6.61 -21.79
N LEU A 185 10.08 6.06 -22.45
CA LEU A 185 9.79 4.63 -22.52
C LEU A 185 10.35 3.95 -23.77
N ASP A 186 11.11 4.69 -24.59
CA ASP A 186 11.68 4.23 -25.86
C ASP A 186 10.61 3.59 -26.78
N PHE A 187 9.48 4.27 -26.95
CA PHE A 187 8.41 3.80 -27.83
C PHE A 187 8.86 3.79 -29.30
N PRO A 188 8.32 2.87 -30.10
CA PRO A 188 8.73 2.72 -31.50
C PRO A 188 8.33 3.93 -32.37
N ASP A 189 9.05 4.10 -33.49
CA ASP A 189 8.83 5.20 -34.44
C ASP A 189 7.40 5.25 -35.03
N TYR A 190 6.66 4.15 -34.99
CA TYR A 190 5.27 4.07 -35.44
C TYR A 190 4.24 4.47 -34.37
N TYR A 191 4.68 5.00 -33.22
CA TYR A 191 3.81 5.44 -32.14
C TYR A 191 2.77 6.47 -32.62
N GLY A 192 1.48 6.12 -32.50
CA GLY A 192 0.37 6.89 -33.07
C GLY A 192 0.03 8.23 -32.38
N HIS A 193 0.74 8.60 -31.31
CA HIS A 193 0.54 9.85 -30.55
C HIS A 193 -0.91 10.12 -30.11
N ASN A 194 -1.63 9.07 -29.71
CA ASN A 194 -2.96 9.13 -29.13
C ASN A 194 -3.07 8.17 -27.94
N LEU A 195 -4.17 8.23 -27.18
CA LEU A 195 -4.35 7.45 -25.95
C LEU A 195 -4.47 5.94 -26.19
N ASP A 196 -5.03 5.51 -27.32
CA ASP A 196 -5.08 4.08 -27.68
C ASP A 196 -3.66 3.56 -27.98
N ALA A 197 -2.87 4.31 -28.73
CA ALA A 197 -1.47 3.99 -28.99
C ALA A 197 -0.63 3.99 -27.71
N LEU A 198 -0.91 4.89 -26.76
CA LEU A 198 -0.28 4.88 -25.43
C LEU A 198 -0.61 3.59 -24.69
N ASN A 199 -1.87 3.18 -24.69
CA ASN A 199 -2.31 1.95 -24.06
C ASN A 199 -1.58 0.73 -24.63
N ASP A 200 -1.51 0.61 -25.94
CA ASP A 200 -0.85 -0.50 -26.62
C ASP A 200 0.66 -0.54 -26.32
N CYS A 201 1.37 0.58 -26.55
CA CYS A 201 2.82 0.64 -26.35
C CYS A 201 3.21 0.51 -24.88
N LEU A 202 2.44 1.09 -23.95
CA LEU A 202 2.69 0.89 -22.52
C LEU A 202 2.43 -0.55 -22.11
N GLY A 203 1.42 -1.20 -22.67
CA GLY A 203 1.17 -2.62 -22.43
C GLY A 203 2.33 -3.50 -22.86
N ASP A 204 2.92 -3.22 -24.04
CA ASP A 204 4.11 -3.92 -24.51
C ASP A 204 5.30 -3.72 -23.55
N VAL A 205 5.56 -2.49 -23.11
CA VAL A 205 6.61 -2.21 -22.13
C VAL A 205 6.32 -2.90 -20.80
N ALA A 206 5.08 -2.83 -20.31
CA ALA A 206 4.68 -3.38 -19.01
C ALA A 206 4.74 -4.92 -18.97
N CYS A 207 4.37 -5.57 -20.08
CA CYS A 207 4.23 -7.03 -20.18
C CYS A 207 5.47 -7.72 -20.74
N TYR A 208 6.26 -7.03 -21.57
CA TYR A 208 7.37 -7.62 -22.34
C TYR A 208 8.65 -6.76 -22.37
N GLY A 209 8.69 -5.64 -21.65
CA GLY A 209 9.83 -4.72 -21.66
C GLY A 209 11.12 -5.30 -21.08
N GLY A 210 12.26 -4.70 -21.45
CA GLY A 210 13.61 -5.20 -21.16
C GLY A 210 14.11 -5.05 -19.72
N TYR A 211 13.24 -4.98 -18.72
CA TYR A 211 13.62 -4.96 -17.30
C TYR A 211 13.54 -6.35 -16.64
N ASP A 212 13.58 -7.41 -17.45
CA ASP A 212 13.54 -8.81 -16.99
C ASP A 212 14.82 -9.25 -16.27
N ASP A 213 15.93 -8.52 -16.48
CA ASP A 213 17.19 -8.74 -15.76
C ASP A 213 17.17 -8.17 -14.32
N ALA A 214 16.07 -7.53 -13.91
CA ALA A 214 15.93 -6.98 -12.57
C ALA A 214 15.82 -8.09 -11.51
N PRO A 215 16.20 -7.83 -10.24
CA PRO A 215 16.06 -8.79 -9.15
C PRO A 215 14.63 -9.36 -9.06
N GLU A 216 14.46 -10.59 -8.59
CA GLU A 216 13.14 -11.23 -8.51
C GLU A 216 12.14 -10.32 -7.77
N GLY A 217 11.04 -10.02 -8.45
CA GLY A 217 10.05 -9.05 -8.01
C GLY A 217 10.28 -7.66 -8.59
N ALA A 218 11.48 -7.11 -8.73
CA ALA A 218 11.65 -5.75 -9.26
C ALA A 218 10.95 -5.53 -10.62
N GLY A 219 10.57 -4.29 -10.90
CA GLY A 219 9.76 -3.94 -12.06
C GLY A 219 9.95 -2.49 -12.51
N LEU A 220 8.96 -1.96 -13.21
CA LEU A 220 8.96 -0.60 -13.71
C LEU A 220 8.21 0.35 -12.77
N VAL A 221 8.75 1.54 -12.54
CA VAL A 221 8.08 2.64 -11.82
C VAL A 221 8.02 3.86 -12.72
N LEU A 222 6.82 4.38 -12.94
CA LEU A 222 6.60 5.68 -13.57
C LEU A 222 6.38 6.73 -12.49
N VAL A 223 7.18 7.79 -12.51
CA VAL A 223 7.06 8.91 -11.58
C VAL A 223 6.62 10.16 -12.34
N LEU A 224 5.40 10.63 -12.09
CA LEU A 224 4.84 11.81 -12.75
C LEU A 224 4.83 13.00 -11.78
N THR A 225 5.65 14.03 -12.04
CA THR A 225 5.78 15.20 -11.13
C THR A 225 5.02 16.42 -11.64
N ASP A 226 4.50 17.23 -10.72
CA ASP A 226 3.73 18.44 -11.01
C ASP A 226 2.51 18.17 -11.92
N TYR A 227 1.84 17.03 -11.70
CA TYR A 227 0.77 16.49 -12.54
C TYR A 227 -0.49 17.37 -12.55
N ASP A 228 -0.67 18.22 -11.53
CA ASP A 228 -1.74 19.22 -11.46
C ASP A 228 -1.82 20.12 -12.69
N ARG A 229 -0.67 20.46 -13.28
CA ARG A 229 -0.61 21.31 -14.47
C ARG A 229 -1.19 20.61 -15.69
N PHE A 230 -0.82 19.36 -15.90
CA PHE A 230 -1.37 18.55 -16.99
C PHE A 230 -2.85 18.26 -16.76
N ALA A 231 -3.25 17.92 -15.53
CA ALA A 231 -4.65 17.71 -15.18
C ALA A 231 -5.51 18.97 -15.38
N THR A 232 -4.95 20.16 -15.17
CA THR A 232 -5.65 21.42 -15.45
C THR A 232 -5.74 21.70 -16.95
N ALA A 233 -4.65 21.47 -17.70
CA ALA A 233 -4.59 21.76 -19.13
C ALA A 233 -5.40 20.77 -19.99
N CYS A 234 -5.38 19.49 -19.63
CA CYS A 234 -6.03 18.40 -20.35
C CYS A 234 -6.71 17.41 -19.37
N PRO A 235 -7.81 17.81 -18.68
CA PRO A 235 -8.39 17.02 -17.60
C PRO A 235 -8.79 15.59 -18.00
N ARG A 236 -9.44 15.44 -19.15
CA ARG A 236 -9.86 14.13 -19.66
C ARG A 236 -8.64 13.23 -19.94
N ALA A 237 -7.63 13.76 -20.62
CA ALA A 237 -6.45 12.97 -20.94
C ALA A 237 -5.65 12.60 -19.67
N ALA A 238 -5.57 13.50 -18.70
CA ALA A 238 -4.93 13.21 -17.42
C ALA A 238 -5.61 12.04 -16.70
N GLN A 239 -6.94 12.03 -16.61
CA GLN A 239 -7.68 10.90 -16.07
C GLN A 239 -7.37 9.61 -16.85
N VAL A 240 -7.52 9.63 -18.17
CA VAL A 240 -7.34 8.44 -19.02
C VAL A 240 -5.91 7.90 -18.98
N VAL A 241 -4.89 8.75 -18.87
CA VAL A 241 -3.49 8.31 -18.72
C VAL A 241 -3.32 7.52 -17.43
N LEU A 242 -3.88 7.98 -16.30
CA LEU A 242 -3.82 7.23 -15.05
C LEU A 242 -4.58 5.91 -15.14
N ASP A 243 -5.75 5.89 -15.79
CA ASP A 243 -6.53 4.68 -16.04
C ASP A 243 -5.76 3.66 -16.89
N ILE A 244 -5.13 4.11 -17.98
CA ILE A 244 -4.27 3.26 -18.84
C ILE A 244 -3.14 2.65 -18.02
N ILE A 245 -2.42 3.46 -17.23
CA ILE A 245 -1.30 2.95 -16.43
C ILE A 245 -1.78 1.92 -15.40
N ALA A 246 -2.91 2.18 -14.74
CA ALA A 246 -3.49 1.24 -13.78
C ALA A 246 -3.93 -0.07 -14.44
N ASP A 247 -4.55 0.00 -15.62
CA ASP A 247 -4.97 -1.19 -16.37
C ASP A 247 -3.78 -2.04 -16.81
N GLN A 248 -2.76 -1.40 -17.40
CA GLN A 248 -1.55 -2.10 -17.82
C GLN A 248 -0.78 -2.68 -16.63
N ALA A 249 -0.77 -2.00 -15.49
CA ALA A 249 -0.17 -2.53 -14.27
C ALA A 249 -0.89 -3.77 -13.74
N ARG A 250 -2.22 -3.79 -13.81
CA ARG A 250 -3.04 -4.96 -13.45
C ARG A 250 -2.77 -6.14 -14.39
N GLN A 251 -2.63 -5.91 -15.71
CA GLN A 251 -2.27 -6.95 -16.68
C GLN A 251 -0.86 -7.49 -16.44
N ALA A 252 0.11 -6.60 -16.21
CA ALA A 252 1.49 -6.97 -15.90
C ALA A 252 1.56 -7.87 -14.64
N ALA A 253 0.75 -7.58 -13.62
CA ALA A 253 0.69 -8.38 -12.40
C ALA A 253 0.26 -9.84 -12.64
N VAL A 254 -0.64 -10.10 -13.61
CA VAL A 254 -1.02 -11.46 -14.02
C VAL A 254 0.17 -12.23 -14.58
N LEU A 255 1.07 -11.52 -15.28
CA LEU A 255 2.32 -12.05 -15.82
C LEU A 255 3.47 -12.06 -14.79
N ARG A 256 3.17 -11.82 -13.50
CA ARG A 256 4.14 -11.68 -12.40
C ARG A 256 5.15 -10.55 -12.58
N ARG A 257 4.81 -9.55 -13.41
CA ARG A 257 5.57 -8.32 -13.58
C ARG A 257 4.96 -7.22 -12.73
N ARG A 258 5.74 -6.21 -12.37
CA ARG A 258 5.27 -5.07 -11.58
C ARG A 258 5.45 -3.77 -12.34
N LEU A 259 4.37 -3.02 -12.44
CA LEU A 259 4.34 -1.64 -12.88
C LEU A 259 3.70 -0.82 -11.75
N ILE A 260 4.39 0.22 -11.31
CA ILE A 260 3.92 1.15 -10.27
C ILE A 260 3.91 2.55 -10.86
N CYS A 261 2.86 3.32 -10.58
CA CYS A 261 2.81 4.73 -10.91
C CYS A 261 2.75 5.58 -9.64
N LEU A 262 3.70 6.49 -9.49
CA LEU A 262 3.73 7.48 -8.42
C LEU A 262 3.46 8.85 -9.03
N VAL A 263 2.35 9.47 -8.64
CA VAL A 263 1.92 10.77 -9.17
C VAL A 263 2.11 11.82 -8.09
N GLN A 264 2.68 12.97 -8.42
CA GLN A 264 2.77 14.10 -7.52
C GLN A 264 2.04 15.33 -8.05
N SER A 265 1.27 15.96 -7.17
CA SER A 265 0.52 17.20 -7.43
C SER A 265 0.90 18.27 -6.41
N ASN A 266 1.03 19.53 -6.83
CA ASN A 266 1.13 20.66 -5.90
C ASN A 266 -0.23 21.15 -5.40
N ASP A 267 -1.31 20.77 -6.07
CA ASP A 267 -2.69 21.03 -5.64
C ASP A 267 -3.15 19.92 -4.67
N PRO A 268 -3.33 20.21 -3.37
CA PRO A 268 -3.82 19.24 -2.40
C PRO A 268 -5.30 18.88 -2.58
N GLU A 269 -6.05 19.72 -3.30
CA GLU A 269 -7.48 19.52 -3.55
C GLU A 269 -7.74 18.83 -4.89
N ILE A 270 -6.70 18.40 -5.61
CA ILE A 270 -6.86 17.63 -6.84
C ILE A 270 -7.69 16.37 -6.57
N ARG A 271 -8.62 16.07 -7.48
CA ARG A 271 -9.47 14.88 -7.45
C ARG A 271 -9.49 14.24 -8.84
N PHE A 272 -9.53 12.92 -8.83
CA PHE A 272 -9.69 12.07 -9.99
C PHE A 272 -10.92 11.19 -9.77
N ASP A 273 -11.57 10.78 -10.85
CA ASP A 273 -12.52 9.67 -10.78
C ASP A 273 -11.75 8.38 -10.41
N PRO A 274 -12.42 7.33 -9.87
CA PRO A 274 -11.75 6.09 -9.51
C PRO A 274 -10.91 5.53 -10.66
N VAL A 275 -9.60 5.47 -10.45
CA VAL A 275 -8.61 5.07 -11.46
C VAL A 275 -8.47 3.55 -11.53
N GLY A 276 -8.58 2.97 -12.72
CA GLY A 276 -8.46 1.52 -12.94
C GLY A 276 -9.56 0.70 -12.28
N ALA A 277 -10.67 1.36 -11.91
CA ALA A 277 -11.79 0.71 -11.22
C ALA A 277 -12.48 -0.29 -12.15
N MET A 278 -12.57 -1.55 -11.71
CA MET A 278 -13.23 -2.63 -12.45
C MET A 278 -14.54 -3.05 -11.77
N PRO A 279 -15.65 -3.18 -12.51
CA PRO A 279 -16.86 -3.77 -11.97
C PRO A 279 -16.69 -5.28 -11.79
N VAL A 280 -17.64 -5.92 -11.09
CA VAL A 280 -17.72 -7.38 -11.10
C VAL A 280 -18.11 -7.83 -12.50
N MET A 281 -17.23 -8.61 -13.12
CA MET A 281 -17.40 -9.09 -14.50
C MET A 281 -17.90 -10.54 -14.51
N TRP A 282 -18.70 -10.87 -15.52
CA TRP A 282 -18.91 -12.26 -15.90
C TRP A 282 -17.58 -12.86 -16.38
N ASN A 283 -17.41 -14.18 -16.20
CA ASN A 283 -16.26 -14.86 -16.79
C ASN A 283 -16.30 -14.78 -18.33
N SER A 284 -15.16 -15.03 -18.97
CA SER A 284 -15.00 -14.92 -20.42
C SER A 284 -15.97 -15.77 -21.24
N ASP A 285 -16.39 -16.93 -20.70
CA ASP A 285 -17.23 -17.87 -21.41
C ASP A 285 -18.71 -17.44 -21.40
N GLU A 286 -19.10 -16.67 -20.38
CA GLU A 286 -20.45 -16.14 -20.16
C GLU A 286 -20.58 -14.65 -20.48
N TRP A 287 -19.55 -13.99 -21.00
CA TRP A 287 -19.55 -12.53 -21.18
C TRP A 287 -20.61 -12.01 -22.17
N ALA A 288 -21.08 -12.82 -23.12
CA ALA A 288 -22.10 -12.39 -24.08
C ALA A 288 -23.50 -12.43 -23.43
N ASP A 289 -24.20 -11.30 -23.39
CA ASP A 289 -25.58 -11.21 -22.89
C ASP A 289 -26.51 -12.22 -23.59
N ASP A 290 -26.32 -12.45 -24.89
CA ASP A 290 -27.10 -13.41 -25.70
C ASP A 290 -26.96 -14.88 -25.28
N LYS A 291 -25.95 -15.21 -24.46
CA LYS A 291 -25.79 -16.56 -23.87
C LYS A 291 -26.39 -16.66 -22.47
N ARG A 292 -26.88 -15.55 -21.89
CA ARG A 292 -27.33 -15.45 -20.50
C ARG A 292 -28.85 -15.54 -20.32
N GLY A 293 -29.61 -15.71 -21.41
CA GLY A 293 -31.05 -16.03 -21.39
C GLY A 293 -31.87 -15.25 -22.39
#